data_AF-A0A1G7TJ36-F1
#
_entry.id   AF-A0A1G7TJ36-F1
#
_cell.length_a   1.000
_cell.length_b   1.000
_cell.length_c   1.000
_cell.angle_alpha   90.00
_cell.angle_beta   90.00
_cell.angle_gamma   90.00
#
_symmetry.space_group_name_H-M   'P 1'
#
loop_
_entity.id
_entity.type
_entity.pdbx_description
1 polymer ?
#
loop_
_entity_poly.entity_id
_entity_poly.type
_entity_poly.pdbx_seq_one_letter_code
_entity_poly.pdbx_strand_id
1 'polypeptide(L)'
;MIARFSADELAALRAALHTEPGQRRPETQRAIQERDRLLRRFAARYYPGFTRNQQAKAIHAELRRYAGSTWLRSRVDRECRHRDDRRRLIWQILQLRGGHVPAVRTIFGILVPD
;
A
#
# COMPACT_ATOMS: atom_id res chain seq x y z
N MET A 1 -12.90 32.21 11.31
CA MET A 1 -12.59 33.02 10.12
C MET A 1 -11.91 32.08 9.11
N ILE A 2 -12.64 31.61 8.09
CA ILE A 2 -12.08 30.67 7.09
C ILE A 2 -11.28 31.52 6.11
N ALA A 3 -9.97 31.29 6.01
CA ALA A 3 -9.11 31.98 5.04
C ALA A 3 -9.65 31.75 3.63
N ARG A 4 -9.94 32.84 2.92
CA ARG A 4 -10.43 32.80 1.54
C ARG A 4 -9.23 32.98 0.63
N PHE A 5 -8.65 31.86 0.18
CA PHE A 5 -7.54 31.88 -0.78
C PHE A 5 -7.96 32.59 -2.06
N SER A 6 -7.08 33.42 -2.60
CA SER A 6 -7.24 34.05 -3.91
C SER A 6 -7.21 32.99 -5.03
N ALA A 7 -7.71 33.36 -6.21
CA ALA A 7 -7.67 32.45 -7.36
C ALA A 7 -6.22 32.06 -7.74
N ASP A 8 -5.28 33.00 -7.59
CA ASP A 8 -3.86 32.79 -7.87
C ASP A 8 -3.20 31.92 -6.80
N GLU A 9 -3.57 32.08 -5.52
CA GLU A 9 -3.10 31.20 -4.46
C GLU A 9 -3.63 29.78 -4.64
N LEU A 10 -4.89 29.61 -5.06
CA LEU A 10 -5.44 28.30 -5.39
C LEU A 10 -4.78 27.70 -6.65
N ALA A 11 -4.43 28.51 -7.64
CA ALA A 11 -3.72 28.08 -8.83
C ALA A 11 -2.27 27.68 -8.52
N ALA A 12 -1.57 28.44 -7.68
CA ALA A 12 -0.23 28.13 -7.20
C ALA A 12 -0.22 26.90 -6.30
N LEU A 13 -1.22 26.74 -5.42
CA LEU A 13 -1.38 25.54 -4.60
C LEU A 13 -1.68 24.32 -5.48
N ARG A 14 -2.54 24.46 -6.48
CA ARG A 14 -2.80 23.39 -7.47
C ARG A 14 -1.53 23.07 -8.24
N ALA A 15 -0.80 24.05 -8.76
CA ALA A 15 0.45 23.84 -9.48
C ALA A 15 1.52 23.17 -8.60
N ALA A 16 1.64 23.57 -7.32
CA ALA A 16 2.53 22.94 -6.36
C ALA A 16 2.11 21.50 -5.98
N LEU A 17 0.80 21.21 -5.99
CA LEU A 17 0.25 19.87 -5.75
C LEU A 17 0.21 19.00 -7.01
N HIS A 18 0.31 19.61 -8.20
CA HIS A 18 0.40 18.94 -9.48
C HIS A 18 1.85 18.52 -9.72
N THR A 19 2.10 17.23 -9.52
CA THR A 19 3.25 16.58 -10.13
C THR A 19 3.22 16.77 -11.64
N GLU A 20 4.35 17.22 -12.20
CA GLU A 20 4.59 17.30 -13.64
C GLU A 20 4.19 16.01 -14.36
N PRO A 21 3.88 16.05 -15.67
CA PRO A 21 3.63 14.85 -16.45
C PRO A 21 4.72 13.79 -16.22
N GLY A 22 4.32 12.58 -15.79
CA GLY A 22 5.23 11.48 -15.47
C GLY A 22 5.63 11.37 -13.99
N GLN A 23 5.37 12.39 -13.17
CA GLN A 23 5.63 12.35 -11.74
C GLN A 23 4.41 11.82 -10.95
N ARG A 24 4.67 11.03 -9.91
CA ARG A 24 3.60 10.46 -9.07
C ARG A 24 3.16 11.46 -8.02
N ARG A 25 1.85 11.68 -7.89
CA ARG A 25 1.27 12.53 -6.84
C ARG A 25 1.82 12.15 -5.45
N PRO A 26 2.03 13.13 -4.54
CA PRO A 26 2.57 12.87 -3.21
C PRO A 26 1.79 11.81 -2.42
N GLU A 27 0.46 11.77 -2.56
CA GLU A 27 -0.39 10.77 -1.90
C GLU A 27 -0.08 9.35 -2.42
N THR A 28 0.15 9.22 -3.73
CA THR A 28 0.52 7.94 -4.33
C THR A 28 1.89 7.47 -3.82
N GLN A 29 2.83 8.40 -3.69
CA GLN A 29 4.16 8.09 -3.18
C GLN A 29 4.11 7.63 -1.72
N ARG A 30 3.35 8.34 -0.87
CA ARG A 30 3.12 7.95 0.53
C ARG A 30 2.46 6.58 0.63
N ALA A 31 1.45 6.30 -0.19
CA ALA A 31 0.78 5.00 -0.22
C ALA A 31 1.72 3.85 -0.64
N ILE A 32 2.65 4.11 -1.57
CA ILE A 32 3.69 3.14 -1.95
C ILE A 32 4.62 2.87 -0.77
N GLN A 33 5.16 3.92 -0.14
CA GLN A 33 6.08 3.79 0.99
C GLN A 33 5.46 3.03 2.16
N GLU A 34 4.22 3.35 2.52
CA GLU A 34 3.53 2.67 3.61
C GLU A 34 3.25 1.20 3.27
N ARG A 35 2.87 0.90 2.01
CA ARG A 35 2.70 -0.48 1.56
C ARG A 35 4.01 -1.26 1.67
N ASP A 36 5.11 -0.64 1.28
CA ASP A 36 6.43 -1.26 1.27
C ASP A 36 6.91 -1.54 2.72
N ARG A 37 6.67 -0.59 3.64
CA ARG A 37 6.86 -0.79 5.08
C ARG A 37 6.02 -1.95 5.62
N LEU A 38 4.73 -2.02 5.27
CA LEU A 38 3.84 -3.09 5.71
C LEU A 38 4.28 -4.45 5.15
N LEU A 39 4.75 -4.53 3.91
CA LEU A 39 5.27 -5.75 3.31
C LEU A 39 6.52 -6.25 4.04
N ARG A 40 7.45 -5.36 4.38
CA ARG A 40 8.64 -5.69 5.19
C ARG A 40 8.24 -6.21 6.58
N ARG A 41 7.32 -5.51 7.24
CA ARG A 41 6.77 -5.93 8.55
C ARG A 41 6.11 -7.31 8.46
N PHE A 42 5.33 -7.55 7.41
CA PHE A 42 4.63 -8.82 7.21
C PHE A 42 5.63 -9.97 6.98
N ALA A 43 6.66 -9.75 6.16
CA ALA A 43 7.73 -10.71 5.92
C ALA A 43 8.46 -11.10 7.21
N ALA A 44 8.91 -10.09 7.98
CA ALA A 44 9.63 -10.30 9.23
C ALA A 44 8.79 -11.05 10.27
N ARG A 45 7.49 -10.76 10.36
CA ARG A 45 6.60 -11.35 11.38
C ARG A 45 6.15 -12.77 11.04
N TYR A 46 5.82 -13.06 9.78
CA TYR A 46 5.12 -14.30 9.42
C TYR A 46 5.96 -15.29 8.61
N TYR A 47 7.10 -14.88 8.08
CA TYR A 47 8.03 -15.75 7.38
C TYR A 47 9.48 -15.56 7.86
N PRO A 48 9.73 -15.60 9.18
CA PRO A 48 11.10 -15.62 9.69
C PRO A 48 11.82 -16.88 9.17
N GLY A 49 13.09 -16.75 8.78
CA GLY A 49 13.89 -17.85 8.26
C GLY A 49 13.66 -18.20 6.78
N PHE A 50 12.66 -17.63 6.13
CA PHE A 50 12.50 -17.79 4.68
C PHE A 50 13.52 -16.93 3.95
N THR A 51 14.07 -17.44 2.84
CA THR A 51 14.83 -16.61 1.91
C THR A 51 13.93 -15.52 1.33
N ARG A 52 14.51 -14.38 0.93
CA ARG A 52 13.77 -13.26 0.35
C ARG A 52 12.84 -13.66 -0.80
N ASN A 53 13.28 -14.60 -1.65
CA ASN A 53 12.46 -15.11 -2.76
C ASN A 53 11.26 -15.94 -2.24
N GLN A 54 11.48 -16.80 -1.24
CA GLN A 54 10.41 -17.56 -0.60
C GLN A 54 9.40 -16.63 0.08
N GLN A 55 9.88 -15.61 0.81
CA GLN A 55 9.02 -14.59 1.41
C GLN A 55 8.17 -13.89 0.34
N ALA A 56 8.78 -13.40 -0.75
CA ALA A 56 8.06 -12.71 -1.81
C ALA A 56 6.97 -13.59 -2.46
N LYS A 57 7.27 -14.87 -2.72
CA LYS A 57 6.30 -15.82 -3.27
C LYS A 57 5.15 -16.10 -2.29
N ALA A 58 5.46 -16.33 -1.02
CA ALA A 58 4.46 -16.65 0.00
C ALA A 58 3.52 -15.45 0.25
N ILE A 59 4.08 -14.25 0.39
CA ILE A 59 3.32 -13.00 0.53
C ILE A 59 2.41 -12.79 -0.68
N HIS A 60 2.95 -12.90 -1.90
CA HIS A 60 2.16 -12.75 -3.12
C HIS A 60 0.97 -13.72 -3.16
N ALA A 61 1.22 -14.99 -2.82
CA ALA A 61 0.17 -16.01 -2.80
C ALA A 61 -0.94 -15.68 -1.79
N GLU A 62 -0.60 -15.20 -0.59
CA GLU A 62 -1.60 -14.80 0.41
C GLU A 62 -2.38 -13.56 0.03
N LEU A 63 -1.71 -12.52 -0.48
CA LEU A 63 -2.36 -11.32 -0.98
C LEU A 63 -3.33 -11.67 -2.12
N ARG A 64 -2.90 -12.53 -3.06
CA ARG A 64 -3.72 -12.99 -4.18
C ARG A 64 -4.94 -13.79 -3.71
N ARG A 65 -4.75 -14.71 -2.75
CA ARG A 65 -5.86 -15.49 -2.19
C ARG A 65 -6.89 -14.60 -1.48
N TYR A 66 -6.43 -13.63 -0.70
CA TYR A 66 -7.31 -12.70 -0.01
C TYR A 66 -8.04 -11.78 -1.01
N ALA A 67 -7.32 -11.24 -2.00
CA ALA A 67 -7.85 -10.41 -3.07
C ALA A 67 -8.95 -11.12 -3.87
N GLY A 68 -8.78 -12.41 -4.16
CA GLY A 68 -9.77 -13.21 -4.90
C GLY A 68 -11.00 -13.63 -4.10
N SER A 69 -11.05 -13.39 -2.79
CA SER A 69 -12.14 -13.87 -1.93
C SER A 69 -12.73 -12.76 -1.05
N THR A 70 -12.03 -12.41 0.02
CA THR A 70 -12.53 -11.56 1.11
C THR A 70 -12.50 -10.08 0.74
N TRP A 71 -11.64 -9.69 -0.20
CA TRP A 71 -11.44 -8.30 -0.59
C TRP A 71 -12.71 -7.62 -1.11
N LEU A 72 -13.48 -8.27 -1.99
CA LEU A 72 -14.70 -7.67 -2.56
C LEU A 72 -15.70 -7.23 -1.49
N ARG A 73 -15.75 -7.94 -0.35
CA ARG A 73 -16.66 -7.68 0.76
C ARG A 73 -16.12 -6.65 1.76
N SER A 74 -14.82 -6.38 1.76
CA SER A 74 -14.13 -5.56 2.78
C SER A 74 -13.44 -4.32 2.22
N ARG A 75 -13.40 -4.13 0.90
CA ARG A 75 -12.69 -3.02 0.23
C ARG A 75 -13.23 -1.62 0.55
N VAL A 76 -14.52 -1.53 0.89
CA VAL A 76 -15.19 -0.26 1.21
C VAL A 76 -15.14 0.07 2.70
N ASP A 77 -14.60 -0.85 3.51
CA ASP A 77 -14.56 -0.66 4.94
C ASP A 77 -13.57 0.46 5.26
N ARG A 78 -13.97 1.37 6.14
CA ARG A 78 -13.05 2.39 6.65
C ARG A 78 -11.99 1.78 7.57
N GLU A 79 -12.35 0.71 8.28
CA GLU A 79 -11.51 0.03 9.24
C GLU A 79 -11.60 -1.48 9.05
N CYS A 80 -10.48 -2.17 9.28
CA CYS A 80 -10.43 -3.63 9.12
C CYS A 80 -11.24 -4.33 10.22
N ARG A 81 -12.22 -5.15 9.81
CA ARG A 81 -13.07 -5.94 10.72
C ARG A 81 -12.44 -7.25 11.19
N HIS A 82 -11.32 -7.67 10.60
CA HIS A 82 -10.68 -8.94 10.97
C HIS A 82 -10.09 -8.85 12.37
N ARG A 83 -10.28 -9.91 13.15
CA ARG A 83 -9.69 -10.03 14.49
C ARG A 83 -8.23 -10.48 14.45
N ASP A 84 -7.83 -11.23 13.41
CA ASP A 84 -6.46 -11.72 13.31
C ASP A 84 -5.53 -10.68 12.65
N ASP A 85 -4.39 -10.44 13.31
CA ASP A 85 -3.38 -9.46 12.86
C ASP A 85 -2.89 -9.73 11.43
N ARG A 86 -2.84 -11.00 11.00
CA ARG A 86 -2.31 -11.38 9.69
C ARG A 86 -3.23 -10.87 8.58
N ARG A 87 -4.54 -11.16 8.66
CA ARG A 87 -5.53 -10.63 7.71
C ARG A 87 -5.69 -9.12 7.81
N ARG A 88 -5.54 -8.53 9.01
CA ARG A 88 -5.52 -7.07 9.15
C ARG A 88 -4.39 -6.44 8.33
N LEU A 89 -3.18 -6.99 8.43
CA LEU A 89 -2.04 -6.51 7.63
C LEU A 89 -2.25 -6.73 6.13
N ILE A 90 -2.76 -7.89 5.72
CA ILE A 90 -3.09 -8.15 4.31
C ILE A 90 -4.11 -7.13 3.78
N TRP A 91 -5.18 -6.87 4.55
CA TRP A 91 -6.19 -5.89 4.19
C TRP A 91 -5.59 -4.49 4.08
N GLN A 92 -4.76 -4.06 5.03
CA GLN A 92 -4.08 -2.75 5.00
C GLN A 92 -3.18 -2.61 3.76
N ILE A 93 -2.39 -3.64 3.44
CA ILE A 93 -1.51 -3.67 2.25
C ILE A 93 -2.33 -3.46 0.97
N LEU A 94 -3.47 -4.13 0.86
CA LEU A 94 -4.35 -4.03 -0.31
C LEU A 94 -5.11 -2.70 -0.37
N GLN A 95 -5.53 -2.15 0.79
CA GLN A 95 -6.27 -0.90 0.88
C GLN A 95 -5.50 0.28 0.28
N LEU A 96 -4.19 0.33 0.50
CA LEU A 96 -3.33 1.42 0.02
C LEU A 96 -3.30 1.58 -1.50
N ARG A 97 -3.64 0.53 -2.26
CA ARG A 97 -3.59 0.52 -3.74
C ARG A 97 -4.86 -0.07 -4.36
N GLY A 98 -5.98 -0.01 -3.66
CA GLY A 98 -7.28 -0.41 -4.19
C GLY A 98 -7.40 -1.91 -4.52
N GLY A 99 -6.70 -2.77 -3.80
CA GLY A 99 -6.76 -4.23 -3.99
C GLY A 99 -5.75 -4.77 -4.99
N HIS A 100 -4.89 -3.92 -5.56
CA HIS A 100 -3.85 -4.37 -6.48
C HIS A 100 -2.78 -5.19 -5.75
N VAL A 101 -2.67 -6.47 -6.09
CA VAL A 101 -1.65 -7.37 -5.56
C VAL A 101 -0.31 -7.11 -6.27
N PRO A 102 0.76 -6.68 -5.58
CA PRO A 102 2.06 -6.49 -6.21
C PRO A 102 2.61 -7.82 -6.75
N ALA A 103 3.31 -7.76 -7.89
CA ALA A 103 3.98 -8.92 -8.45
C ALA A 103 5.09 -9.41 -7.51
N VAL A 104 5.43 -10.71 -7.57
CA VAL A 104 6.51 -11.31 -6.77
C VAL A 104 7.82 -10.54 -6.92
N ARG A 105 8.19 -10.15 -8.14
CA ARG A 105 9.40 -9.36 -8.41
C ARG A 105 9.41 -8.01 -7.68
N THR A 106 8.26 -7.34 -7.62
CA THR A 106 8.10 -6.08 -6.89
C THR A 106 8.29 -6.29 -5.39
N ILE A 107 7.64 -7.30 -4.82
CA ILE A 107 7.78 -7.63 -3.38
C ILE A 107 9.24 -7.98 -3.08
N PHE A 108 9.88 -8.79 -3.91
CA PHE A 108 11.29 -9.15 -3.74
C PHE A 108 12.22 -7.93 -3.69
N GLY A 109 12.00 -6.92 -4.56
CA GLY A 109 12.77 -5.68 -4.56
C GLY A 109 12.51 -4.80 -3.33
N ILE A 110 11.32 -4.87 -2.74
CA ILE A 110 10.96 -4.13 -1.53
C ILE A 110 11.61 -4.73 -0.27
N LEU A 111 11.75 -6.05 -0.22
CA LEU A 111 12.31 -6.79 0.91
C LEU A 111 13.85 -6.69 0.99
N VAL A 112 14.47 -5.74 0.29
CA VAL A 112 15.88 -5.40 0.50
C VAL A 112 15.99 -4.68 1.84
N PRO A 113 16.86 -5.13 2.77
CA PRO A 113 17.13 -4.36 3.99
C PRO A 113 17.70 -2.99 3.63
N ASP A 114 17.16 -1.94 4.26
CA ASP A 114 17.62 -0.56 4.07
C ASP A 114 19.06 -0.38 4.57
#